data_AF-A0A1I5G4C8-F1
#
_entry.id   AF-A0A1I5G4C8-F1
#
_cell.length_a   1.000
_cell.length_b   1.000
_cell.length_c   1.000
_cell.angle_alpha   90.00
_cell.angle_beta   90.00
_cell.angle_gamma   90.00
#
_symmetry.space_group_name_H-M   'P 1'
#
loop_
_entity.id
_entity.type
_entity.pdbx_description
1 polymer ?
#
loop_
_entity_poly.entity_id
_entity_poly.type
_entity_poly.pdbx_seq_one_letter_code
_entity_poly.pdbx_strand_id
1 'polypeptide(L)'
;MAKEAVELVKQAEEEAKALLEQSRIYSEKALDEAKVSAKEKYKQILYDAKTEAENIKKKAEEDAQSKAQPTILKGKENADAIRNMDEKELTSAINIVIERIVKTNGNS
;
A
#
# COMPACT_ATOMS: atom_id res chain seq x y z
N MET A 1 -46.14 -62.80 -6.50
CA MET A 1 -44.72 -63.07 -6.87
C MET A 1 -44.26 -62.27 -8.09
N ALA A 2 -44.60 -62.63 -9.34
CA ALA A 2 -44.08 -61.89 -10.52
C ALA A 2 -44.57 -60.44 -10.61
N LYS A 3 -45.83 -60.18 -10.24
CA LYS A 3 -46.42 -58.84 -10.26
C LYS A 3 -45.81 -57.91 -9.22
N GLU A 4 -45.60 -58.41 -8.00
CA GLU A 4 -44.94 -57.67 -6.90
C GLU A 4 -43.49 -57.34 -7.22
N ALA A 5 -42.76 -58.26 -7.88
CA ALA A 5 -41.39 -58.01 -8.31
C ALA A 5 -41.31 -56.86 -9.34
N VAL A 6 -42.27 -56.79 -10.27
CA VAL A 6 -42.34 -55.69 -11.26
C VAL A 6 -42.71 -54.37 -10.58
N GLU A 7 -43.60 -54.38 -9.60
CA GLU A 7 -43.98 -53.19 -8.81
C GLU A 7 -42.78 -52.63 -8.02
N LEU A 8 -42.00 -53.50 -7.39
CA LEU A 8 -40.76 -53.15 -6.67
C LEU A 8 -39.71 -52.52 -7.59
N VAL A 9 -39.51 -53.09 -8.79
CA VAL A 9 -38.57 -52.52 -9.78
C VAL A 9 -39.02 -51.14 -10.21
N LYS A 10 -40.32 -50.94 -10.45
CA LYS A 10 -40.87 -49.63 -10.82
C LYS A 10 -40.67 -48.58 -9.71
N GLN A 11 -40.87 -48.96 -8.45
CA GLN A 11 -40.61 -48.06 -7.31
C GLN A 11 -39.13 -47.70 -7.21
N ALA A 12 -38.23 -48.68 -7.34
CA ALA A 12 -36.79 -48.44 -7.34
C ALA A 12 -36.34 -47.51 -8.49
N GLU A 13 -36.95 -47.63 -9.68
CA GLU A 13 -36.70 -46.72 -10.80
C GLU A 13 -37.17 -45.28 -10.53
N GLU A 14 -38.32 -45.10 -9.88
CA GLU A 14 -38.82 -43.79 -9.47
C GLU A 14 -37.93 -43.14 -8.40
N GLU A 15 -37.49 -43.91 -7.40
CA GLU A 15 -36.55 -43.43 -6.38
C GLU A 15 -35.20 -43.05 -6.98
N ALA A 16 -34.67 -43.87 -7.90
CA ALA A 16 -33.42 -43.56 -8.59
C ALA A 16 -33.53 -42.28 -9.44
N LYS A 17 -34.65 -42.07 -10.14
CA LYS A 17 -34.89 -40.82 -10.88
C LYS A 17 -34.99 -39.62 -9.96
N ALA A 18 -35.70 -39.74 -8.83
CA ALA A 18 -35.79 -38.66 -7.85
C ALA A 18 -34.43 -38.31 -7.26
N LEU A 19 -33.61 -39.32 -6.95
CA LEU A 19 -32.26 -39.13 -6.43
C LEU A 19 -31.34 -38.43 -7.45
N LEU A 20 -31.42 -38.81 -8.72
CA LEU A 20 -30.66 -38.18 -9.80
C LEU A 20 -31.04 -36.70 -9.96
N GLU A 21 -32.33 -36.38 -9.94
CA GLU A 21 -32.77 -34.99 -10.07
C GLU A 21 -32.39 -34.15 -8.85
N GLN A 22 -32.52 -34.69 -7.64
CA GLN A 22 -32.02 -34.03 -6.43
C GLN A 22 -30.51 -33.78 -6.48
N SER A 23 -29.74 -34.77 -6.93
CA SER A 23 -28.29 -34.64 -7.09
C SER A 23 -27.91 -33.58 -8.11
N ARG A 24 -28.68 -33.46 -9.21
CA ARG A 24 -28.50 -32.42 -10.23
C ARG A 24 -28.75 -31.03 -9.66
N ILE A 25 -29.89 -30.83 -8.99
CA ILE A 25 -30.25 -29.56 -8.35
C ILE A 25 -29.20 -29.16 -7.30
N TYR A 26 -28.77 -30.10 -6.46
CA TYR A 26 -27.75 -29.84 -5.45
C TYR A 26 -26.41 -29.44 -6.07
N SER A 27 -26.00 -30.11 -7.16
CA SER A 27 -24.77 -29.79 -7.87
C SER A 27 -24.81 -28.40 -8.49
N GLU A 28 -25.93 -28.01 -9.11
CA GLU A 28 -26.13 -26.67 -9.66
C GLU A 28 -26.07 -25.60 -8.56
N LYS A 29 -26.76 -25.85 -7.43
CA LYS A 29 -26.74 -24.94 -6.29
C LYS A 29 -25.34 -24.78 -5.70
N ALA A 30 -24.60 -25.87 -5.53
CA ALA A 30 -23.24 -25.85 -5.01
C ALA A 30 -22.30 -25.06 -5.95
N LEU A 31 -22.47 -25.21 -7.27
CA LEU A 31 -21.71 -24.43 -8.26
C LEU A 31 -22.01 -22.93 -8.17
N ASP A 32 -23.27 -22.55 -8.00
CA ASP A 32 -23.64 -21.14 -7.91
C ASP A 32 -23.21 -20.51 -6.60
N GLU A 33 -23.33 -21.22 -5.47
CA GLU A 33 -22.78 -20.79 -4.18
C GLU A 33 -21.25 -20.63 -4.26
N ALA A 34 -20.55 -21.57 -4.90
CA ALA A 34 -19.10 -21.47 -5.11
C ALA A 34 -18.73 -20.24 -5.96
N LYS A 35 -19.49 -19.94 -7.03
CA LYS A 35 -19.26 -18.75 -7.86
C LYS A 35 -19.48 -17.45 -7.08
N VAL A 36 -20.53 -17.38 -6.25
CA VAL A 36 -20.80 -16.21 -5.41
C VAL A 36 -19.68 -16.02 -4.39
N SER A 37 -19.33 -17.08 -3.67
CA SER A 37 -18.23 -17.03 -2.68
C SER A 37 -16.89 -16.65 -3.33
N ALA A 38 -16.59 -17.16 -4.53
CA ALA A 38 -15.38 -16.80 -5.26
C ALA A 38 -15.37 -15.31 -5.63
N LYS A 39 -16.49 -14.75 -6.10
CA LYS A 39 -16.62 -13.32 -6.41
C LYS A 39 -16.45 -12.45 -5.17
N GLU A 40 -17.02 -12.85 -4.04
CA GLU A 40 -16.89 -12.13 -2.77
C GLU A 40 -15.45 -12.14 -2.27
N LYS A 41 -14.81 -13.32 -2.24
CA LYS A 41 -13.39 -13.44 -1.86
C LYS A 41 -12.49 -12.63 -2.77
N TYR A 42 -12.75 -12.63 -4.08
CA TYR A 42 -11.99 -11.81 -5.02
C TYR A 42 -12.12 -10.31 -4.71
N LYS A 43 -13.34 -9.84 -4.44
CA LYS A 43 -13.58 -8.44 -4.03
C LYS A 43 -12.87 -8.12 -2.72
N GLN A 44 -12.91 -9.02 -1.74
CA GLN A 44 -12.24 -8.88 -0.46
C GLN A 44 -10.73 -8.72 -0.65
N ILE A 45 -10.10 -9.60 -1.42
CA ILE A 45 -8.67 -9.55 -1.74
C ILE A 45 -8.29 -8.21 -2.37
N LEU A 46 -9.09 -7.72 -3.33
CA LEU A 46 -8.83 -6.42 -3.96
C LEU A 46 -8.96 -5.25 -2.98
N TYR A 47 -9.94 -5.31 -2.07
CA TYR A 47 -10.13 -4.28 -1.06
C TYR A 47 -8.97 -4.28 -0.06
N ASP A 48 -8.57 -5.45 0.43
CA ASP A 48 -7.48 -5.61 1.39
C ASP A 48 -6.16 -5.14 0.77
N ALA A 49 -5.88 -5.52 -0.48
CA ALA A 49 -4.68 -5.10 -1.21
C ALA A 49 -4.63 -3.57 -1.41
N LYS A 50 -5.76 -2.93 -1.73
CA LYS A 50 -5.84 -1.46 -1.83
C LYS A 50 -5.59 -0.79 -0.48
N THR A 51 -6.19 -1.32 0.58
CA THR A 51 -6.03 -0.79 1.93
C THR A 51 -4.58 -0.90 2.40
N GLU A 52 -3.93 -2.04 2.13
CA GLU A 52 -2.53 -2.26 2.45
C GLU A 52 -1.62 -1.31 1.65
N ALA A 53 -1.89 -1.11 0.36
CA ALA A 53 -1.14 -0.15 -0.46
C ALA A 53 -1.24 1.29 0.07
N GLU A 54 -2.44 1.75 0.45
CA GLU A 54 -2.64 3.06 1.08
C GLU A 54 -1.89 3.17 2.42
N ASN A 55 -1.92 2.12 3.24
CA ASN A 55 -1.19 2.09 4.51
C ASN A 55 0.33 2.17 4.31
N ILE A 56 0.87 1.45 3.32
CA ILE A 56 2.30 1.51 2.97
C ILE A 56 2.67 2.92 2.52
N LYS A 57 1.85 3.54 1.65
CA LYS A 57 2.08 4.89 1.16
C LYS A 57 2.08 5.91 2.31
N LYS A 58 1.08 5.85 3.18
CA LYS A 58 0.97 6.74 4.34
C LYS A 58 2.16 6.58 5.28
N LYS A 59 2.56 5.34 5.57
CA LYS A 59 3.73 5.06 6.42
C LYS A 59 5.03 5.60 5.79
N ALA A 60 5.18 5.46 4.48
CA ALA A 60 6.34 6.01 3.78
C ALA A 60 6.38 7.55 3.83
N GLU A 61 5.22 8.21 3.71
CA GLU A 61 5.11 9.67 3.87
C GLU A 61 5.47 10.13 5.29
N GLU A 62 4.95 9.46 6.31
CA GLU A 62 5.25 9.74 7.72
C GLU A 62 6.75 9.53 8.04
N ASP A 63 7.32 8.42 7.59
CA ASP A 63 8.75 8.11 7.75
C ASP A 63 9.63 9.14 7.02
N ALA A 64 9.25 9.53 5.80
CA ALA A 64 9.97 10.53 5.04
C ALA A 64 9.92 11.89 5.73
N GLN A 65 8.76 12.29 6.25
CA GLN A 65 8.62 13.54 7.00
C GLN A 65 9.46 13.52 8.28
N SER A 66 9.43 12.42 9.03
CA SER A 66 10.22 12.24 10.25
C SER A 66 11.72 12.34 9.98
N LYS A 67 12.20 11.73 8.89
CA LYS A 67 13.61 11.80 8.47
C LYS A 67 13.99 13.17 7.90
N ALA A 68 13.06 13.85 7.23
CA ALA A 68 13.30 15.17 6.64
C ALA A 68 13.34 16.28 7.70
N GLN A 69 12.51 16.22 8.74
CA GLN A 69 12.44 17.21 9.82
C GLN A 69 13.81 17.60 10.42
N PRO A 70 14.68 16.66 10.86
CA PRO A 70 15.98 17.02 11.43
C PRO A 70 16.89 17.69 10.41
N THR A 71 16.78 17.30 9.13
CA THR A 71 17.54 17.93 8.05
C THR A 71 17.09 19.38 7.83
N ILE A 72 15.78 19.62 7.84
CA ILE A 72 15.21 20.96 7.72
C ILE A 72 15.58 21.83 8.92
N LEU A 73 15.51 21.29 10.14
CA LEU A 73 15.91 22.00 11.36
C LEU A 73 17.38 22.41 11.32
N LYS A 74 18.29 21.48 11.01
CA LYS A 74 19.72 21.79 10.83
C LYS A 74 19.96 22.82 9.74
N GLY A 75 19.24 22.72 8.63
CA GLY A 75 19.31 23.70 7.54
C GLY A 75 18.92 25.11 8.01
N LYS A 76 17.86 25.22 8.81
CA LYS A 76 17.43 26.50 9.42
C LYS A 76 18.46 27.02 10.41
N GLU A 77 18.94 26.18 11.33
CA GLU A 77 19.98 26.57 12.31
C GLU A 77 21.24 27.12 11.62
N ASN A 78 21.70 26.45 10.55
CA ASN A 78 22.84 26.92 9.77
C ASN A 78 22.56 28.25 9.06
N ALA A 79 21.37 28.42 8.48
CA ALA A 79 20.99 29.67 7.83
C ALA A 79 20.91 30.83 8.83
N ASP A 80 20.36 30.58 10.02
CA ASP A 80 20.27 31.55 11.09
C ASP A 80 21.66 31.91 11.65
N ALA A 81 22.57 30.93 11.77
CA ALA A 81 23.96 31.17 12.15
C ALA A 81 24.69 32.07 11.16
N ILE A 82 24.48 31.87 9.85
CA ILE A 82 25.04 32.74 8.81
C ILE A 82 24.43 34.14 8.89
N ARG A 83 23.11 34.23 9.07
CA ARG A 83 22.40 35.52 9.12
C ARG A 83 22.79 36.35 10.34
N ASN A 84 23.03 35.69 11.47
CA ASN A 84 23.38 36.32 12.74
C ASN A 84 24.91 36.29 12.99
N MET A 85 25.71 36.18 11.94
CA MET A 85 27.17 36.21 12.03
C MET A 85 27.64 37.48 12.76
N ASP A 86 28.61 37.32 13.66
CA ASP A 86 29.13 38.41 14.46
C ASP A 86 29.80 39.47 13.57
N GLU A 87 29.57 40.75 13.89
CA GLU A 87 30.11 41.87 13.13
C GLU A 87 31.65 41.84 13.08
N LYS A 88 32.32 41.30 14.11
CA LYS A 88 33.78 41.10 14.10
C LYS A 88 34.22 40.04 13.10
N GLU A 89 33.49 38.93 12.99
CA GLU A 89 33.79 37.88 12.01
C GLU A 89 33.59 38.40 10.58
N LEU A 90 32.50 39.14 10.35
CA LEU A 90 32.24 39.78 9.08
C LEU A 90 33.33 40.82 8.72
N THR A 91 33.71 41.66 9.68
CA THR A 91 34.76 42.68 9.49
C THR A 91 36.11 42.03 9.21
N SER A 92 36.44 40.93 9.90
CA SER A 92 37.66 40.16 9.64
C SER A 92 37.68 39.60 8.21
N ALA A 93 36.56 39.03 7.75
CA ALA A 93 36.43 38.54 6.37
C ALA A 93 36.58 39.67 5.33
N ILE A 94 35.99 40.83 5.58
CA ILE A 94 36.14 42.03 4.73
C ILE A 94 37.61 42.46 4.67
N ASN A 95 38.30 42.50 5.81
CA ASN A 95 39.71 42.90 5.86
C ASN A 95 40.61 41.93 5.07
N ILE A 96 40.34 40.63 5.09
CA ILE A 96 41.05 39.64 4.25
C ILE A 96 40.88 39.96 2.76
N VAL A 97 39.66 40.32 2.34
CA VAL A 97 39.38 40.69 0.94
C VAL A 97 40.11 41.99 0.57
N ILE A 98 40.06 43.01 1.44
CA ILE A 98 40.77 44.28 1.25
C ILE A 98 42.26 44.03 1.14
N GLU A 99 42.87 43.29 2.07
CA GLU A 99 44.30 42.96 2.02
C GLU A 99 44.68 42.26 0.71
N ARG A 100 43.84 41.34 0.22
CA ARG A 100 44.11 40.63 -1.03
C ARG A 100 44.07 41.56 -2.24
N ILE A 101 43.11 42.49 -2.30
CA ILE A 101 43.02 43.48 -3.38
C ILE A 101 44.19 44.47 -3.30
N VAL A 102 44.47 45.01 -2.11
CA VAL A 102 45.55 45.97 -1.87
C VAL A 102 46.92 45.35 -2.12
N LYS A 103 47.17 44.09 -1.76
CA LYS A 103 48.44 43.41 -2.07
C LYS A 103 48.61 43.06 -3.57
N THR A 104 47.50 42.92 -4.30
CA THR A 104 47.55 42.58 -5.75
C THR A 104 47.64 43.83 -6.64
N ASN A 105 47.02 44.95 -6.22
CA ASN A 105 46.97 46.20 -6.99
C ASN A 105 47.79 47.36 -6.39
N GLY A 106 48.23 47.23 -5.13
CA GLY A 106 49.03 48.23 -4.41
C GLY A 106 50.50 47.91 -4.54
N ASN A 107 51.04 48.07 -5.75
CA ASN A 107 52.46 48.26 -5.95
C ASN A 107 52.69 49.63 -6.57
N SER A 108 52.69 50.63 -5.70
CA SER A 108 53.58 51.81 -5.72
C SER A 108 53.79 52.24 -4.28
#